data_AF-A0A2M9YLA7-F1
#
_entry.id   AF-A0A2M9YLA7-F1
#
_cell.length_a   1.000
_cell.length_b   1.000
_cell.length_c   1.000
_cell.angle_alpha   90.00
_cell.angle_beta   90.00
_cell.angle_gamma   90.00
#
_symmetry.space_group_name_H-M   'P 1'
#
loop_
_entity.id
_entity.type
_entity.pdbx_description
1 polymer ?
#
loop_
_entity_poly.entity_id
_entity_poly.type
_entity_poly.pdbx_seq_one_letter_code
_entity_poly.pdbx_strand_id
1 'polypeptide(L)'
;MKRRSANNPCDAETPSDEIYFSTLWTEFSKFQERMQFIQSIRTSLSLHEIWEQIADFTEWKDSQILGNTAVLRSTTVEIKLEQTEFDPNRETFLNLKTSFIERDPMPTPDQSNLRLKEWQKILRTFETHIAVRLIDRYYLYSKISLKKFCAEIENELKEWNTDSFEFDSENENEWAIAESDDWILHVSKAHRKNTFHEWNPKECPQGCNYSLEFTIKETASEKWNETSFRESWFSHWKEFFSNDLSCTAIAHRWRSPIHF
;
A
#
# COMPACT_ATOMS: atom_id res chain seq x y z
N MET A 1 -83.60 -1.90 9.29
CA MET A 1 -83.87 -1.18 10.57
C MET A 1 -83.10 -1.91 11.67
N LYS A 2 -82.25 -1.20 12.45
CA LYS A 2 -81.82 -1.40 13.85
C LYS A 2 -81.75 -2.85 14.42
N ARG A 3 -80.73 -3.32 15.15
CA ARG A 3 -79.63 -2.72 15.93
C ARG A 3 -78.71 -3.86 16.45
N ARG A 4 -77.45 -3.47 16.71
CA ARG A 4 -76.28 -4.13 17.33
C ARG A 4 -76.51 -4.95 18.62
N SER A 5 -75.54 -5.83 18.91
CA SER A 5 -74.78 -6.01 20.18
C SER A 5 -74.59 -7.51 20.50
N ALA A 6 -73.48 -8.09 20.95
CA ALA A 6 -72.07 -7.72 21.13
C ALA A 6 -71.27 -8.99 21.52
N ASN A 7 -69.95 -8.95 21.27
CA ASN A 7 -68.81 -9.55 22.01
C ASN A 7 -68.72 -11.07 22.25
N ASN A 8 -67.84 -11.74 21.51
CA ASN A 8 -66.45 -12.10 21.91
C ASN A 8 -65.86 -12.98 20.77
N PRO A 9 -64.56 -12.82 20.44
CA PRO A 9 -63.60 -13.70 21.09
C PRO A 9 -62.31 -12.98 21.52
N CYS A 10 -61.85 -13.37 22.71
CA CYS A 10 -60.43 -13.36 23.04
C CYS A 10 -59.66 -14.17 21.99
N ASP A 11 -58.36 -13.93 21.89
CA ASP A 11 -57.40 -14.60 21.01
C ASP A 11 -57.12 -13.83 19.71
N ALA A 12 -56.49 -12.66 19.88
CA ALA A 12 -55.53 -12.17 18.91
C ALA A 12 -54.15 -12.34 19.54
N GLU A 13 -53.49 -13.46 19.22
CA GLU A 13 -52.05 -13.60 19.38
C GLU A 13 -51.38 -12.42 18.68
N THR A 14 -50.81 -11.50 19.46
CA THR A 14 -49.83 -10.54 18.98
C THR A 14 -48.62 -11.30 18.44
N PRO A 15 -48.30 -11.22 17.13
CA PRO A 15 -47.05 -11.73 16.62
C PRO A 15 -45.95 -10.73 17.00
N SER A 16 -45.32 -10.98 18.14
CA SER A 16 -43.88 -10.82 18.37
C SER A 16 -43.16 -9.65 17.65
N ASP A 17 -43.41 -8.42 18.09
CA ASP A 17 -42.51 -7.29 17.78
C ASP A 17 -41.07 -7.57 18.27
N GLU A 18 -40.90 -8.39 19.30
CA GLU A 18 -39.59 -8.82 19.80
C GLU A 18 -38.80 -9.70 18.81
N ILE A 19 -39.48 -10.54 18.02
CA ILE A 19 -38.80 -11.43 17.05
C ILE A 19 -38.38 -10.63 15.81
N TYR A 20 -39.14 -9.60 15.42
CA TYR A 20 -38.78 -8.75 14.28
C TYR A 20 -37.57 -7.85 14.61
N PHE A 21 -37.53 -7.29 15.82
CA PHE A 21 -36.36 -6.53 16.29
C PHE A 21 -35.13 -7.41 16.51
N SER A 22 -35.27 -8.62 17.07
CA SER A 22 -34.10 -9.50 17.27
C SER A 22 -33.52 -10.00 15.95
N THR A 23 -34.36 -10.28 14.95
CA THR A 23 -33.88 -10.79 13.65
C THR A 23 -33.22 -9.68 12.84
N LEU A 24 -33.77 -8.46 12.84
CA LEU A 24 -33.11 -7.29 12.25
C LEU A 24 -31.83 -6.89 12.99
N TRP A 25 -31.77 -7.01 14.31
CA TRP A 25 -30.55 -6.73 15.10
C TRP A 25 -29.49 -7.82 14.90
N THR A 26 -29.89 -9.08 14.71
CA THR A 26 -28.96 -10.20 14.44
C THR A 26 -28.45 -10.15 13.00
N GLU A 27 -29.26 -9.68 12.05
CA GLU A 27 -28.79 -9.35 10.69
C GLU A 27 -27.96 -8.06 10.66
N PHE A 28 -28.28 -7.02 11.43
CA PHE A 28 -27.44 -5.82 11.62
C PHE A 28 -26.09 -6.15 12.26
N SER A 29 -26.08 -7.07 13.22
CA SER A 29 -24.85 -7.56 13.89
C SER A 29 -24.00 -8.43 12.99
N LYS A 30 -24.63 -9.09 12.00
CA LYS A 30 -23.93 -9.84 10.94
C LYS A 30 -23.49 -8.93 9.79
N PHE A 31 -24.13 -7.77 9.60
CA PHE A 31 -23.74 -6.74 8.62
C PHE A 31 -22.66 -5.79 9.14
N GLN A 32 -22.37 -5.79 10.44
CA GLN A 32 -21.08 -5.31 10.99
C GLN A 32 -19.98 -6.33 10.70
N GLU A 33 -19.75 -6.66 9.41
CA GLU A 33 -18.42 -7.07 9.00
C GLU A 33 -17.50 -5.88 9.29
N ARG A 34 -16.90 -5.87 10.47
CA ARG A 34 -15.87 -4.91 10.84
C ARG A 34 -14.85 -4.95 9.72
N MET A 35 -14.74 -3.85 8.97
CA MET A 35 -13.78 -3.75 7.89
C MET A 35 -12.39 -3.98 8.50
N GLN A 36 -11.84 -5.17 8.25
CA GLN A 36 -10.54 -5.59 8.71
C GLN A 36 -9.62 -5.68 7.51
N PHE A 37 -8.60 -4.83 7.50
CA PHE A 37 -7.55 -4.85 6.50
C PHE A 37 -6.26 -5.38 7.15
N ILE A 38 -5.69 -6.43 6.56
CA ILE A 38 -4.44 -7.04 7.05
C ILE A 38 -3.38 -6.89 5.97
N GLN A 39 -2.23 -6.38 6.35
CA GLN A 39 -1.07 -6.25 5.47
C GLN A 39 0.17 -6.79 6.18
N SER A 40 1.15 -7.24 5.40
CA SER A 40 2.49 -7.52 5.90
C SER A 40 3.47 -6.72 5.08
N ILE A 41 4.39 -6.04 5.76
CA ILE A 41 5.40 -5.18 5.15
C ILE A 41 6.79 -5.54 5.70
N ARG A 42 7.82 -5.16 4.95
CA ARG A 42 9.21 -5.21 5.42
C ARG A 42 9.60 -3.82 5.91
N THR A 43 10.19 -3.75 7.09
CA THR A 43 10.66 -2.50 7.69
C THR A 43 11.91 -2.74 8.51
N SER A 44 12.88 -1.83 8.45
CA SER A 44 14.04 -1.85 9.33
C SER A 44 13.80 -1.13 10.66
N LEU A 45 12.66 -0.42 10.79
CA LEU A 45 12.28 0.27 12.02
C LEU A 45 11.93 -0.72 13.12
N SER A 46 12.30 -0.41 14.36
CA SER A 46 11.82 -1.12 15.53
C SER A 46 10.33 -0.83 15.79
N LEU A 47 9.66 -1.74 16.50
CA LEU A 47 8.26 -1.58 16.89
C LEU A 47 8.01 -0.30 17.69
N HIS A 48 9.02 0.16 18.44
CA HIS A 48 8.92 1.40 19.22
C HIS A 48 8.94 2.64 18.32
N GLU A 49 9.88 2.71 17.36
CA GLU A 49 9.94 3.80 16.37
C GLU A 49 8.65 3.88 15.54
N ILE A 50 8.14 2.71 15.11
CA ILE A 50 6.85 2.63 14.40
C ILE A 50 5.73 3.16 15.28
N TRP A 51 5.68 2.75 16.55
CA TRP A 51 4.64 3.18 17.47
C TRP A 51 4.68 4.67 17.75
N GLU A 52 5.87 5.25 17.94
CA GLU A 52 6.06 6.70 18.13
C GLU A 52 5.56 7.47 16.91
N GLN A 53 5.94 7.04 15.70
CA GLN A 53 5.47 7.68 14.47
C GLN A 53 3.94 7.64 14.36
N ILE A 54 3.27 6.54 14.74
CA ILE A 54 1.81 6.42 14.67
C ILE A 54 1.10 7.20 15.78
N ALA A 55 1.71 7.31 16.95
CA ALA A 55 1.12 7.99 18.10
C ALA A 55 0.76 9.45 17.77
N ASP A 56 1.54 10.09 16.91
CA ASP A 56 1.36 11.50 16.51
C ASP A 56 0.22 11.71 15.49
N PHE A 57 -0.23 10.67 14.78
CA PHE A 57 -1.22 10.83 13.70
C PHE A 57 -2.68 10.83 14.16
N THR A 58 -2.98 10.41 15.39
CA THR A 58 -4.37 10.21 15.83
C THR A 58 -4.53 10.36 17.34
N GLU A 59 -5.73 10.76 17.76
CA GLU A 59 -6.11 10.80 19.19
C GLU A 59 -6.38 9.38 19.72
N TRP A 60 -5.30 8.68 20.07
CA TRP A 60 -5.37 7.36 20.68
C TRP A 60 -5.89 7.44 22.12
N LYS A 61 -6.85 6.59 22.48
CA LYS A 61 -7.39 6.49 23.84
C LYS A 61 -6.69 5.42 24.68
N ASP A 62 -6.18 4.40 24.01
CA ASP A 62 -5.48 3.27 24.60
C ASP A 62 -4.36 2.86 23.66
N SER A 63 -3.14 2.79 24.18
CA SER A 63 -1.94 2.43 23.42
C SER A 63 -1.04 1.58 24.30
N GLN A 64 -0.69 0.40 23.80
CA GLN A 64 0.10 -0.57 24.54
C GLN A 64 1.11 -1.27 23.64
N ILE A 65 2.29 -1.55 24.19
CA ILE A 65 3.32 -2.40 23.60
C ILE A 65 3.57 -3.55 24.57
N LEU A 66 3.41 -4.78 24.08
CA LEU A 66 3.60 -6.01 24.84
C LEU A 66 4.48 -6.96 24.02
N GLY A 67 5.75 -7.07 24.39
CA GLY A 67 6.73 -7.86 23.66
C GLY A 67 6.86 -7.36 22.23
N ASN A 68 6.55 -8.23 21.27
CA ASN A 68 6.64 -7.95 19.83
C ASN A 68 5.30 -7.49 19.21
N THR A 69 4.31 -7.18 20.05
CA THR A 69 2.99 -6.73 19.60
C THR A 69 2.68 -5.34 20.13
N ALA A 70 2.22 -4.45 19.27
CA ALA A 70 1.67 -3.15 19.66
C ALA A 70 0.20 -3.06 19.25
N VAL A 71 -0.61 -2.44 20.10
CA VAL A 71 -2.03 -2.20 19.85
C VAL A 71 -2.34 -0.75 20.14
N LEU A 72 -2.91 -0.04 19.17
CA LEU A 72 -3.39 1.32 19.29
C LEU A 72 -4.90 1.34 19.04
N ARG A 73 -5.65 1.99 19.94
CA ARG A 73 -7.11 2.02 19.93
C ARG A 73 -7.63 3.43 20.15
N SER A 74 -8.51 3.86 19.26
CA SER A 74 -9.36 5.03 19.44
C SER A 74 -10.83 4.58 19.55
N THR A 75 -11.75 5.54 19.57
CA THR A 75 -13.21 5.23 19.52
C THR A 75 -13.64 4.62 18.20
N THR A 76 -12.91 4.89 17.13
CA THR A 76 -13.32 4.57 15.77
C THR A 76 -12.37 3.59 15.10
N VAL A 77 -11.11 3.48 15.53
CA VAL A 77 -10.11 2.64 14.85
C VAL A 77 -9.34 1.80 15.87
N GLU A 78 -9.02 0.57 15.49
CA GLU A 78 -7.98 -0.21 16.14
C GLU A 78 -6.90 -0.60 15.13
N ILE A 79 -5.65 -0.39 15.52
CA ILE A 79 -4.48 -0.85 14.79
C ILE A 79 -3.74 -1.86 15.66
N LYS A 80 -3.45 -3.02 15.09
CA LYS A 80 -2.57 -4.03 15.69
C LYS A 80 -1.34 -4.23 14.83
N LEU A 81 -0.17 -4.24 15.47
CA LEU A 81 1.13 -4.47 14.87
C LEU A 81 1.76 -5.70 15.53
N GLU A 82 2.24 -6.64 14.73
CA GLU A 82 2.94 -7.84 15.17
C GLU A 82 4.29 -7.86 14.43
N GLN A 83 5.39 -7.61 15.15
CA GLN A 83 6.73 -7.55 14.56
C GLN A 83 7.53 -8.81 14.87
N THR A 84 8.37 -9.22 13.94
CA THR A 84 9.46 -10.18 14.14
C THR A 84 10.79 -9.47 13.88
N GLU A 85 11.89 -9.98 14.44
CA GLU A 85 13.21 -9.38 14.24
C GLU A 85 13.53 -9.23 12.76
N PHE A 86 14.07 -8.07 12.40
CA PHE A 86 14.51 -7.78 11.03
C PHE A 86 15.74 -8.65 10.71
N ASP A 87 15.64 -9.43 9.64
CA ASP A 87 16.76 -10.18 9.09
C ASP A 87 17.24 -9.48 7.80
N PRO A 88 18.39 -8.78 7.82
CA PRO A 88 18.90 -8.10 6.64
C PRO A 88 19.22 -9.07 5.49
N ASN A 89 19.45 -10.35 5.79
CA ASN A 89 19.81 -11.37 4.79
C ASN A 89 18.59 -12.05 4.15
N ARG A 90 17.37 -11.67 4.52
CA ARG A 90 16.13 -12.21 3.97
C ARG A 90 15.25 -11.10 3.42
N GLU A 91 15.54 -10.67 2.21
CA GLU A 91 14.92 -9.44 1.70
C GLU A 91 13.45 -9.55 1.33
N THR A 92 12.96 -10.77 1.13
CA THR A 92 11.52 -11.04 0.96
C THR A 92 10.78 -11.27 2.27
N PHE A 93 11.48 -11.19 3.41
CA PHE A 93 10.88 -11.38 4.72
C PHE A 93 10.10 -10.13 5.14
N LEU A 94 8.78 -10.29 5.24
CA LEU A 94 7.87 -9.28 5.77
C LEU A 94 7.83 -9.42 7.29
N ASN A 95 8.60 -8.58 7.98
CA ASN A 95 8.82 -8.67 9.42
C ASN A 95 7.81 -7.87 10.25
N LEU A 96 6.90 -7.13 9.62
CA LEU A 96 5.81 -6.45 10.31
C LEU A 96 4.46 -6.85 9.71
N LYS A 97 3.60 -7.45 10.52
CA LYS A 97 2.20 -7.71 10.16
C LYS A 97 1.31 -6.69 10.85
N THR A 98 0.39 -6.10 10.08
CA THR A 98 -0.48 -5.02 10.52
C THR A 98 -1.94 -5.37 10.29
N SER A 99 -2.80 -4.95 11.20
CA SER A 99 -4.25 -5.10 11.10
C SER A 99 -4.91 -3.78 11.43
N PHE A 100 -5.68 -3.24 10.49
CA PHE A 100 -6.53 -2.07 10.67
C PHE A 100 -7.98 -2.54 10.79
N ILE A 101 -8.67 -2.11 11.85
CA ILE A 101 -10.05 -2.48 12.12
C ILE A 101 -10.87 -1.20 12.33
N GLU A 102 -11.87 -1.02 11.47
CA GLU A 102 -12.89 0.02 11.65
C GLU A 102 -13.86 -0.41 12.78
N ARG A 103 -13.95 0.44 13.81
CA ARG A 103 -14.74 0.22 15.03
C ARG A 103 -15.89 1.21 15.19
N ASP A 104 -15.98 2.22 14.33
CA ASP A 104 -17.13 3.10 14.28
C ASP A 104 -18.43 2.28 14.11
N PRO A 105 -19.46 2.51 14.95
CA PRO A 105 -20.72 1.78 14.83
C PRO A 105 -21.56 2.20 13.63
N MET A 106 -21.33 3.38 13.03
CA MET A 106 -22.01 3.84 11.81
C MET A 106 -21.08 4.67 10.90
N PRO A 107 -19.99 4.07 10.38
CA PRO A 107 -19.13 4.80 9.48
C PRO A 107 -19.84 4.99 8.15
N THR A 108 -19.73 6.17 7.55
CA THR A 108 -20.04 6.26 6.12
C THR A 108 -18.94 5.54 5.33
N PRO A 109 -19.27 4.87 4.20
CA PRO A 109 -18.26 4.23 3.35
C PRO A 109 -17.11 5.18 2.96
N ASP A 110 -17.43 6.45 2.72
CA ASP A 110 -16.44 7.48 2.37
C ASP A 110 -15.43 7.74 3.50
N GLN A 111 -15.89 7.77 4.75
CA GLN A 111 -15.04 8.00 5.91
C GLN A 111 -14.14 6.79 6.22
N SER A 112 -14.69 5.56 6.13
CA SER A 112 -13.89 4.33 6.31
C SER A 112 -12.79 4.24 5.25
N ASN A 113 -13.14 4.52 4.00
CA ASN A 113 -12.20 4.53 2.90
C ASN A 113 -11.12 5.59 3.11
N LEU A 114 -11.48 6.78 3.57
CA LEU A 114 -10.49 7.84 3.85
C LEU A 114 -9.50 7.42 4.95
N ARG A 115 -9.98 6.89 6.08
CA ARG A 115 -9.10 6.46 7.19
C ARG A 115 -8.17 5.32 6.79
N LEU A 116 -8.68 4.33 6.06
CA LEU A 116 -7.86 3.23 5.54
C LEU A 116 -6.78 3.76 4.59
N LYS A 117 -7.10 4.71 3.72
CA LYS A 117 -6.12 5.32 2.81
C LYS A 117 -5.02 6.06 3.57
N GLU A 118 -5.35 6.83 4.58
CA GLU A 118 -4.35 7.49 5.43
C GLU A 118 -3.47 6.46 6.16
N TRP A 119 -4.06 5.38 6.68
CA TRP A 119 -3.29 4.29 7.27
C TRP A 119 -2.33 3.63 6.27
N GLN A 120 -2.78 3.36 5.05
CA GLN A 120 -1.93 2.79 4.00
C GLN A 120 -0.77 3.72 3.64
N LYS A 121 -0.95 5.05 3.64
CA LYS A 121 0.15 6.01 3.47
C LYS A 121 1.17 5.92 4.60
N ILE A 122 0.72 5.88 5.85
CA ILE A 122 1.59 5.74 7.02
C ILE A 122 2.39 4.43 6.92
N LEU A 123 1.75 3.31 6.59
CA LEU A 123 2.46 2.03 6.43
C LEU A 123 3.61 2.10 5.42
N ARG A 124 3.48 2.91 4.37
CA ARG A 124 4.55 3.06 3.37
C ARG A 124 5.78 3.73 3.95
N THR A 125 5.64 4.69 4.88
CA THR A 125 6.82 5.35 5.48
C THR A 125 7.71 4.36 6.22
N PHE A 126 7.15 3.26 6.70
CA PHE A 126 7.91 2.19 7.35
C PHE A 126 8.69 1.32 6.36
N GLU A 127 8.26 1.23 5.10
CA GLU A 127 8.95 0.47 4.05
C GLU A 127 10.04 1.31 3.37
N THR A 128 9.78 2.60 3.14
CA THR A 128 10.62 3.45 2.27
C THR A 128 11.42 4.50 3.01
N HIS A 129 11.27 4.66 4.33
CA HIS A 129 11.89 5.70 5.17
C HIS A 129 11.59 7.16 4.76
N ILE A 130 10.80 7.33 3.70
CA ILE A 130 10.43 8.60 3.08
C ILE A 130 8.92 8.52 2.86
N ALA A 131 8.22 9.64 3.06
CA ALA A 131 6.82 9.71 2.76
C ALA A 131 6.59 9.69 1.24
N VAL A 132 5.70 8.81 0.77
CA VAL A 132 5.52 8.51 -0.65
C VAL A 132 4.11 8.86 -1.08
N ARG A 133 4.00 9.64 -2.17
CA ARG A 133 2.74 9.89 -2.87
C ARG A 133 2.36 8.77 -3.82
N LEU A 134 3.34 8.12 -4.44
CA LEU A 134 3.10 7.18 -5.54
C LEU A 134 4.27 6.22 -5.75
N ILE A 135 3.98 4.97 -6.11
CA ILE A 135 4.98 4.04 -6.66
C ILE A 135 4.46 3.48 -7.97
N ASP A 136 5.28 3.57 -9.00
CA ASP A 136 5.04 2.95 -10.28
C ASP A 136 6.09 1.89 -10.57
N ARG A 137 5.68 0.75 -11.15
CA ARG A 137 6.62 -0.33 -11.48
C ARG A 137 6.52 -0.77 -12.93
N TYR A 138 7.68 -0.92 -13.53
CA TYR A 138 7.85 -1.50 -14.86
C TYR A 138 8.70 -2.77 -14.77
N TYR A 139 8.30 -3.79 -15.51
CA TYR A 139 9.09 -5.00 -15.70
C TYR A 139 9.38 -5.09 -17.17
N LEU A 140 10.67 -5.15 -17.51
CA LEU A 140 11.12 -5.01 -18.88
C LEU A 140 12.04 -6.16 -19.27
N TYR A 141 12.06 -6.52 -20.55
CA TYR A 141 13.16 -7.27 -21.13
C TYR A 141 14.02 -6.37 -22.01
N SER A 142 15.29 -6.22 -21.69
CA SER A 142 16.27 -5.61 -22.59
C SER A 142 17.58 -6.40 -22.62
N LYS A 143 18.21 -6.47 -23.80
CA LYS A 143 19.53 -7.13 -23.97
C LYS A 143 20.70 -6.22 -23.63
N ILE A 144 20.47 -4.93 -23.42
CA ILE A 144 21.52 -3.98 -23.08
C ILE A 144 21.97 -4.16 -21.61
N SER A 145 23.21 -3.79 -21.31
CA SER A 145 23.74 -3.84 -19.93
C SER A 145 23.08 -2.79 -19.03
N LEU A 146 22.99 -3.05 -17.71
CA LEU A 146 22.40 -2.13 -16.72
C LEU A 146 22.99 -0.73 -16.83
N LYS A 147 24.32 -0.61 -16.88
CA LYS A 147 24.99 0.69 -17.04
C LYS A 147 24.52 1.47 -18.28
N LYS A 148 24.39 0.79 -19.42
CA LYS A 148 23.86 1.41 -20.65
C LYS A 148 22.37 1.75 -20.48
N PHE A 149 21.61 0.85 -19.88
CA PHE A 149 20.18 1.05 -19.59
C PHE A 149 19.94 2.31 -18.74
N CYS A 150 20.68 2.45 -17.64
CA CYS A 150 20.63 3.63 -16.78
C CYS A 150 21.09 4.90 -17.52
N ALA A 151 22.17 4.85 -18.31
CA ALA A 151 22.65 6.02 -19.05
C ALA A 151 21.62 6.57 -20.07
N GLU A 152 20.87 5.69 -20.74
CA GLU A 152 19.78 6.13 -21.62
C GLU A 152 18.62 6.73 -20.83
N ILE A 153 18.27 6.14 -19.67
CA ILE A 153 17.27 6.71 -18.75
C ILE A 153 17.71 8.08 -18.23
N GLU A 154 18.98 8.25 -17.86
CA GLU A 154 19.53 9.55 -17.45
C GLU A 154 19.38 10.58 -18.56
N ASN A 155 19.67 10.20 -19.81
CA ASN A 155 19.52 11.11 -20.94
C ASN A 155 18.08 11.60 -21.07
N GLU A 156 17.11 10.71 -20.88
CA GLU A 156 15.69 11.04 -20.89
C GLU A 156 15.30 11.95 -19.71
N LEU A 157 15.89 11.70 -18.54
CA LEU A 157 15.60 12.41 -17.30
C LEU A 157 16.44 13.69 -17.10
N LYS A 158 17.32 14.06 -18.04
CA LYS A 158 18.17 15.26 -17.94
C LYS A 158 17.37 16.56 -17.80
N GLU A 159 16.21 16.63 -18.44
CA GLU A 159 15.33 17.79 -18.35
C GLU A 159 14.66 17.94 -16.96
N TRP A 160 14.78 16.91 -16.11
CA TRP A 160 14.13 16.81 -14.80
C TRP A 160 15.11 17.07 -13.63
N ASN A 161 16.29 17.63 -13.94
CA ASN A 161 17.34 17.95 -12.96
C ASN A 161 17.71 16.75 -12.08
N THR A 162 17.89 15.61 -12.73
CA THR A 162 18.17 14.30 -12.14
C THR A 162 19.66 14.16 -11.84
N ASP A 163 20.00 13.72 -10.63
CA ASP A 163 21.35 13.28 -10.33
C ASP A 163 21.69 11.98 -11.09
N SER A 164 22.97 11.76 -11.38
CA SER A 164 23.44 10.53 -12.03
C SER A 164 23.12 9.30 -11.18
N PHE A 165 22.86 8.16 -11.82
CA PHE A 165 22.65 6.91 -11.10
C PHE A 165 23.88 6.55 -10.25
N GLU A 166 23.60 6.28 -8.98
CA GLU A 166 24.53 5.62 -8.07
C GLU A 166 24.38 4.10 -8.21
N PHE A 167 25.50 3.42 -8.39
CA PHE A 167 25.55 1.96 -8.49
C PHE A 167 26.04 1.40 -7.16
N ASP A 168 25.46 0.27 -6.72
CA ASP A 168 25.92 -0.43 -5.53
C ASP A 168 27.37 -0.90 -5.75
N SER A 169 28.30 -0.46 -4.89
CA SER A 169 29.72 -0.81 -4.97
C SER A 169 29.99 -2.33 -4.86
N GLU A 170 29.09 -3.09 -4.25
CA GLU A 170 29.21 -4.55 -4.14
C GLU A 170 28.57 -5.27 -5.33
N ASN A 171 27.60 -4.64 -6.01
CA ASN A 171 26.80 -5.23 -7.09
C ASN A 171 26.51 -4.24 -8.22
N GLU A 172 27.55 -3.56 -8.74
CA GLU A 172 27.44 -2.47 -9.74
C GLU A 172 26.72 -2.88 -11.04
N ASN A 173 26.56 -4.19 -11.27
CA ASN A 173 25.93 -4.74 -12.46
C ASN A 173 24.47 -5.14 -12.28
N GLU A 174 23.93 -5.06 -11.07
CA GLU A 174 22.63 -5.62 -10.71
C GLU A 174 21.63 -4.61 -10.17
N TRP A 175 22.11 -3.49 -9.62
CA TRP A 175 21.23 -2.47 -9.05
C TRP A 175 21.82 -1.06 -9.21
N ALA A 176 20.93 -0.09 -9.42
CA ALA A 176 21.24 1.33 -9.48
C ALA A 176 20.07 2.15 -8.93
N ILE A 177 20.38 3.31 -8.34
CA ILE A 177 19.41 4.28 -7.84
C ILE A 177 19.72 5.68 -8.39
N ALA A 178 18.68 6.41 -8.77
CA ALA A 178 18.76 7.85 -8.98
C ALA A 178 17.71 8.52 -8.09
N GLU A 179 18.04 9.67 -7.51
CA GLU A 179 17.19 10.38 -6.58
C GLU A 179 17.20 11.88 -6.89
N SER A 180 16.06 12.53 -6.65
CA SER A 180 15.91 13.99 -6.65
C SER A 180 15.10 14.42 -5.42
N ASP A 181 14.86 15.72 -5.24
CA ASP A 181 13.99 16.23 -4.17
C ASP A 181 12.53 15.71 -4.26
N ASP A 182 12.09 15.35 -5.47
CA ASP A 182 10.68 15.03 -5.78
C ASP A 182 10.43 13.52 -6.00
N TRP A 183 11.45 12.75 -6.37
CA TRP A 183 11.27 11.35 -6.76
C TRP A 183 12.54 10.48 -6.54
N ILE A 184 12.36 9.16 -6.56
CA ILE A 184 13.40 8.13 -6.47
C ILE A 184 13.15 7.10 -7.57
N LEU A 185 14.19 6.68 -8.29
CA LEU A 185 14.12 5.64 -9.31
C LEU A 185 15.12 4.52 -9.00
N HIS A 186 14.60 3.34 -8.72
CA HIS A 186 15.39 2.12 -8.60
C HIS A 186 15.35 1.33 -9.91
N VAL A 187 16.52 0.98 -10.42
CA VAL A 187 16.67 0.07 -11.56
C VAL A 187 17.43 -1.15 -11.12
N SER A 188 16.86 -2.33 -11.31
CA SER A 188 17.54 -3.59 -10.97
C SER A 188 17.41 -4.61 -12.09
N LYS A 189 18.39 -5.51 -12.22
CA LYS A 189 18.25 -6.69 -13.08
C LYS A 189 17.45 -7.76 -12.37
N ALA A 190 16.73 -8.56 -13.15
CA ALA A 190 16.16 -9.79 -12.63
C ALA A 190 17.29 -10.76 -12.26
N HIS A 191 17.46 -10.95 -10.95
CA HIS A 191 18.07 -12.07 -10.25
C HIS A 191 19.32 -12.72 -10.89
N ARG A 192 20.43 -12.65 -10.18
CA ARG A 192 21.33 -13.81 -10.01
C ARG A 192 21.18 -14.33 -8.59
N LYS A 193 21.27 -15.64 -8.43
CA LYS A 193 21.21 -16.28 -7.10
C LYS A 193 22.38 -15.75 -6.26
N ASN A 194 22.11 -15.31 -5.03
CA ASN A 194 23.09 -14.80 -4.06
C ASN A 194 23.59 -13.34 -4.26
N THR A 195 22.73 -12.42 -4.70
CA THR A 195 23.04 -10.98 -4.66
C THR A 195 22.16 -10.25 -3.65
N PHE A 196 22.67 -9.16 -3.07
CA PHE A 196 22.16 -8.48 -1.88
C PHE A 196 20.83 -7.72 -2.07
N HIS A 197 20.23 -7.78 -3.26
CA HIS A 197 18.98 -7.08 -3.62
C HIS A 197 18.00 -8.02 -4.34
N GLU A 198 17.56 -9.07 -3.64
CA GLU A 198 16.54 -10.04 -4.01
C GLU A 198 15.19 -9.36 -4.24
N TRP A 199 14.92 -9.12 -5.51
CA TRP A 199 13.58 -8.94 -6.03
C TRP A 199 12.69 -10.16 -5.75
N ASN A 200 11.43 -9.95 -5.32
CA ASN A 200 10.47 -11.05 -5.17
C ASN A 200 10.18 -11.69 -6.55
N PRO A 201 10.69 -12.90 -6.83
CA PRO A 201 10.59 -13.50 -8.16
C PRO A 201 9.14 -13.87 -8.53
N LYS A 202 8.23 -13.94 -7.54
CA LYS A 202 6.79 -14.14 -7.78
C LYS A 202 6.12 -12.92 -8.41
N GLU A 203 6.71 -11.74 -8.27
CA GLU A 203 6.17 -10.50 -8.82
C GLU A 203 6.68 -10.18 -10.23
N CYS A 204 7.81 -10.78 -10.63
CA CYS A 204 8.38 -10.58 -11.95
C CYS A 204 7.60 -11.36 -13.03
N PRO A 205 7.01 -10.67 -14.02
CA PRO A 205 6.39 -11.32 -15.17
C PRO A 205 7.42 -12.14 -15.96
N GLN A 206 6.98 -13.30 -16.44
CA GLN A 206 7.85 -14.20 -17.20
C GLN A 206 8.43 -13.48 -18.42
N GLY A 207 9.74 -13.61 -18.60
CA GLY A 207 10.46 -13.04 -19.74
C GLY A 207 11.04 -11.65 -19.50
N CYS A 208 10.76 -10.99 -18.38
CA CYS A 208 11.41 -9.73 -18.01
C CYS A 208 12.78 -9.97 -17.32
N ASN A 209 13.74 -9.09 -17.57
CA ASN A 209 15.07 -9.10 -16.95
C ASN A 209 15.49 -7.78 -16.29
N TYR A 210 14.60 -6.78 -16.24
CA TYR A 210 14.77 -5.53 -15.53
C TYR A 210 13.54 -5.13 -14.71
N SER A 211 13.82 -4.43 -13.62
CA SER A 211 12.94 -3.66 -12.75
C SER A 211 13.07 -2.19 -12.98
N LEU A 212 11.95 -1.55 -13.23
CA LEU A 212 11.62 -0.15 -13.00
C LEU A 212 10.88 0.03 -11.68
N GLU A 213 11.40 0.69 -10.63
CA GLU A 213 10.54 1.21 -9.55
C GLU A 213 10.72 2.72 -9.43
N PHE A 214 9.66 3.47 -9.75
CA PHE A 214 9.65 4.93 -9.72
C PHE A 214 8.73 5.42 -8.60
N THR A 215 9.31 6.11 -7.64
CA THR A 215 8.65 6.57 -6.42
C THR A 215 8.55 8.08 -6.41
N ILE A 216 7.34 8.63 -6.27
CA ILE A 216 7.12 10.07 -6.06
C ILE A 216 7.07 10.34 -4.56
N LYS A 217 7.90 11.28 -4.09
CA LYS A 217 7.94 11.69 -2.68
C LYS A 217 6.77 12.60 -2.33
N GLU A 218 6.38 12.66 -1.07
CA GLU A 218 5.35 13.59 -0.60
C GLU A 218 5.76 15.05 -0.67
N THR A 219 7.06 15.33 -0.72
CA THR A 219 7.64 16.65 -0.96
C THR A 219 7.52 17.12 -2.42
N ALA A 220 7.09 16.24 -3.34
CA ALA A 220 7.01 16.58 -4.76
C ALA A 220 6.19 17.86 -5.00
N SER A 221 6.58 18.64 -6.01
CA SER A 221 5.92 19.92 -6.35
C SER A 221 4.39 19.90 -6.22
N GLU A 222 3.81 20.99 -5.72
CA GLU A 222 2.34 21.19 -5.64
C GLU A 222 1.66 21.13 -7.01
N LYS A 223 2.42 21.28 -8.11
CA LYS A 223 1.92 21.15 -9.48
C LYS A 223 1.78 19.70 -9.94
N TRP A 224 2.23 18.74 -9.16
CA TRP A 224 2.11 17.32 -9.48
C TRP A 224 0.64 16.89 -9.48
N ASN A 225 0.23 16.18 -10.53
CA ASN A 225 -1.12 15.66 -10.69
C ASN A 225 -1.06 14.18 -11.07
N GLU A 226 -1.70 13.34 -10.24
CA GLU A 226 -1.70 11.89 -10.42
C GLU A 226 -2.29 11.46 -11.78
N THR A 227 -3.39 12.06 -12.19
CA THR A 227 -4.06 11.75 -13.47
C THR A 227 -3.16 12.11 -14.65
N SER A 228 -2.58 13.32 -14.62
CA SER A 228 -1.65 13.75 -15.67
C SER A 228 -0.43 12.85 -15.72
N PHE A 229 0.14 12.51 -14.57
CA PHE A 229 1.24 11.55 -14.49
C PHE A 229 0.82 10.20 -15.10
N ARG A 230 -0.30 9.60 -14.69
CA ARG A 230 -0.77 8.32 -15.23
C ARG A 230 -0.90 8.31 -16.76
N GLU A 231 -1.50 9.36 -17.33
CA GLU A 231 -1.83 9.39 -18.76
C GLU A 231 -0.62 9.68 -19.64
N SER A 232 0.18 10.69 -19.29
CA SER A 232 1.32 11.10 -20.10
C SER A 232 2.58 10.28 -19.80
N TRP A 233 2.86 10.02 -18.52
CA TRP A 233 4.08 9.34 -18.08
C TRP A 233 4.11 7.90 -18.58
N PHE A 234 3.04 7.13 -18.40
CA PHE A 234 3.02 5.72 -18.81
C PHE A 234 3.20 5.57 -20.33
N SER A 235 2.50 6.40 -21.11
CA SER A 235 2.58 6.38 -22.57
C SER A 235 3.99 6.72 -23.05
N HIS A 236 4.58 7.75 -22.46
CA HIS A 236 5.95 8.20 -22.72
C HIS A 236 6.98 7.11 -22.41
N TRP A 237 6.96 6.54 -21.21
CA TRP A 237 7.90 5.49 -20.81
C TRP A 237 7.76 4.23 -21.66
N LYS A 238 6.53 3.84 -21.99
CA LYS A 238 6.31 2.68 -22.86
C LYS A 238 6.92 2.90 -24.25
N GLU A 239 6.80 4.10 -24.80
CA GLU A 239 7.41 4.47 -26.08
C GLU A 239 8.93 4.47 -25.99
N PHE A 240 9.50 5.17 -25.02
CA PHE A 240 10.94 5.22 -24.75
C PHE A 240 11.54 3.81 -24.57
N PHE A 241 10.92 2.97 -23.74
CA PHE A 241 11.40 1.60 -23.53
C PHE A 241 11.35 0.76 -24.81
N SER A 242 10.29 0.91 -25.61
CA SER A 242 10.13 0.14 -26.85
C SER A 242 11.11 0.59 -27.92
N ASN A 243 11.29 1.90 -28.10
CA ASN A 243 12.05 2.47 -29.20
C ASN A 243 13.54 2.60 -28.87
N ASP A 244 13.86 3.21 -27.73
CA ASP A 244 15.22 3.63 -27.41
C ASP A 244 15.99 2.54 -26.66
N LEU A 245 15.30 1.76 -25.82
CA LEU A 245 15.90 0.62 -25.10
C LEU A 245 15.66 -0.74 -25.78
N SER A 246 14.93 -0.76 -26.91
CA SER A 246 14.56 -1.96 -27.66
C SER A 246 13.95 -3.06 -26.77
N CYS A 247 13.13 -2.67 -25.79
CA CYS A 247 12.52 -3.60 -24.86
C CYS A 247 11.45 -4.43 -25.57
N THR A 248 11.55 -5.77 -25.49
CA THR A 248 10.62 -6.67 -26.21
C THR A 248 9.47 -7.19 -25.35
N ALA A 249 9.58 -7.03 -24.03
CA ALA A 249 8.53 -7.32 -23.08
C ALA A 249 8.44 -6.14 -22.12
N ILE A 250 7.24 -5.59 -21.95
CA ILE A 250 6.96 -4.47 -21.05
C ILE A 250 5.69 -4.83 -20.29
N ALA A 251 5.82 -4.98 -18.98
CA ALA A 251 4.71 -5.18 -18.09
C ALA A 251 4.70 -4.06 -17.05
N HIS A 252 3.54 -3.45 -16.87
CA HIS A 252 3.34 -2.33 -15.98
C HIS A 252 2.52 -2.77 -14.79
N ARG A 253 2.99 -2.43 -13.59
CA ARG A 253 2.27 -2.66 -12.34
C ARG A 253 2.26 -1.38 -11.54
N TRP A 254 1.10 -0.77 -11.51
CA TRP A 254 0.85 0.36 -10.66
C TRP A 254 0.73 -0.06 -9.19
N ARG A 255 1.45 0.62 -8.29
CA ARG A 255 1.30 0.48 -6.84
C ARG A 255 1.11 1.84 -6.20
N SER A 256 -0.11 2.37 -6.24
CA SER A 256 -0.43 3.55 -5.43
C SER A 256 -0.24 3.21 -3.94
N PRO A 257 0.21 4.16 -3.09
CA PRO A 257 0.01 4.01 -1.64
C PRO A 257 -1.49 3.89 -1.30
N ILE A 258 -2.36 4.43 -2.16
CA ILE A 258 -3.81 4.41 -2.03
C ILE A 258 -4.37 3.32 -2.96
N HIS A 259 -4.64 2.15 -2.37
CA HIS A 259 -5.14 0.89 -2.95
C HIS A 259 -4.10 0.00 -3.66
N PHE A 260 -3.87 -1.21 -3.11
CA PHE A 260 -4.70 -2.41 -3.33
C PHE A 260 -4.63 -3.35 -2.12
#